data_AF-A0A7M5VF77-F1
#
_entry.id   AF-A0A7M5VF77-F1
#
_cell.length_a   1.000
_cell.length_b   1.000
_cell.length_c   1.000
_cell.angle_alpha   90.00
_cell.angle_beta   90.00
_cell.angle_gamma   90.00
#
_symmetry.space_group_name_H-M   'P 1'
#
loop_
_entity.id
_entity.type
_entity.pdbx_description
1 polymer ?
#
loop_
_entity_poly.entity_id
_entity_poly.type
_entity_poly.pdbx_seq_one_letter_code
_entity_poly.pdbx_strand_id
1 'polypeptide(L)'
;MTKNKNDKSLYAVVILLLGSVGGLAAIAYFLWLPNLIHEFYQAPPYILEMLKSAALYTYIPFVLWCFILGEATMNLSQVDKIWSLSPPTFCWYITWYDAKEHDMTFNYKLVYMSCLVSIWGARLTYQFYKKGGYSIRFWTGEEDYRWETVRRRLPILNNRFVFFLFDLGFICVYQLLLLFTISAVVMVATIMVDKAAELPRDSLTTIDLIKGSIMLLLIYLETVSDSHQQVFQLEKYRRIREKIPLECSTNHYESGFNTNGLFAYSRHPNFIAEQLIWVVFYLFSVTHFADLKTCFNLGGPFNAASIGAVLLIVLFLKSTDLTEDISAAKYPLYVKYQRNVARFFDVGAVFRKLFLGQNPNRDWLIK
;
A
#
# COMPACT_ATOMS: atom_id res chain seq x y z
N MET A 1 -26.17 -2.67 -33.93
CA MET A 1 -25.85 -3.56 -32.78
C MET A 1 -24.36 -3.87 -32.76
N THR A 2 -23.54 -2.95 -32.27
CA THR A 2 -22.10 -3.15 -32.06
C THR A 2 -21.91 -3.69 -30.64
N LYS A 3 -21.90 -5.01 -30.50
CA LYS A 3 -21.62 -5.67 -29.21
C LYS A 3 -20.18 -5.29 -28.80
N ASN A 4 -20.09 -4.56 -27.70
CA ASN A 4 -18.90 -3.84 -27.21
C ASN A 4 -17.68 -4.78 -27.12
N LYS A 5 -16.61 -4.46 -27.85
CA LYS A 5 -15.32 -5.17 -27.74
C LYS A 5 -14.73 -5.09 -26.32
N ASN A 6 -15.18 -4.11 -25.53
CA ASN A 6 -14.82 -3.89 -24.13
C ASN A 6 -15.42 -4.90 -23.14
N ASP A 7 -16.61 -5.45 -23.39
CA ASP A 7 -17.26 -6.35 -22.42
C ASP A 7 -16.56 -7.72 -22.37
N LYS A 8 -16.15 -8.25 -23.54
CA LYS A 8 -15.33 -9.48 -23.58
C LYS A 8 -13.99 -9.31 -22.86
N SER A 9 -13.43 -8.10 -22.88
CA SER A 9 -12.22 -7.74 -22.14
C SER A 9 -12.48 -7.73 -20.62
N LEU A 10 -13.62 -7.20 -20.17
CA LEU A 10 -13.98 -7.15 -18.76
C LEU A 10 -14.16 -8.55 -18.17
N TYR A 11 -14.88 -9.45 -18.83
CA TYR A 11 -15.05 -10.84 -18.35
C TYR A 11 -13.72 -11.60 -18.32
N ALA A 12 -12.87 -11.43 -19.34
CA ALA A 12 -11.53 -12.03 -19.34
C ALA A 12 -10.67 -11.50 -18.19
N VAL A 13 -10.73 -10.20 -17.90
CA VAL A 13 -10.03 -9.58 -16.77
C VAL A 13 -10.57 -10.08 -15.43
N VAL A 14 -11.88 -10.23 -15.28
CA VAL A 14 -12.51 -10.77 -14.07
C VAL A 14 -12.14 -12.24 -13.86
N ILE A 15 -12.13 -13.05 -14.93
CA ILE A 15 -11.72 -14.46 -14.86
C ILE A 15 -10.22 -14.58 -14.53
N LEU A 16 -9.36 -13.77 -15.14
CA LEU A 16 -7.93 -13.70 -14.80
C LEU A 16 -7.71 -13.25 -13.36
N LEU A 17 -8.50 -12.29 -12.86
CA LEU A 17 -8.47 -11.83 -11.48
C LEU A 17 -8.90 -12.93 -10.51
N LEU A 18 -10.06 -13.55 -10.72
CA LEU A 18 -10.55 -14.65 -9.89
C LEU A 18 -9.61 -15.86 -9.94
N GLY A 19 -9.03 -16.17 -11.11
CA GLY A 19 -8.00 -17.19 -11.27
C GLY A 19 -6.70 -16.84 -10.54
N SER A 20 -6.28 -15.57 -10.55
CA SER A 20 -5.09 -15.12 -9.83
C SER A 20 -5.29 -15.11 -8.31
N VAL A 21 -6.46 -14.72 -7.82
CA VAL A 21 -6.85 -14.79 -6.40
C VAL A 21 -6.97 -16.25 -5.97
N GLY A 22 -7.60 -17.10 -6.77
CA GLY A 22 -7.67 -18.55 -6.53
C GLY A 22 -6.30 -19.21 -6.54
N GLY A 23 -5.40 -18.78 -7.43
CA GLY A 23 -4.01 -19.24 -7.48
C GLY A 23 -3.21 -18.82 -6.25
N LEU A 24 -3.32 -17.56 -5.82
CA LEU A 24 -2.71 -17.06 -4.58
C LEU A 24 -3.28 -17.78 -3.34
N ALA A 25 -4.59 -18.03 -3.31
CA ALA A 25 -5.22 -18.78 -2.23
C ALA A 25 -4.78 -20.24 -2.21
N ALA A 26 -4.63 -20.89 -3.36
CA ALA A 26 -4.10 -22.24 -3.48
C ALA A 26 -2.63 -22.31 -3.04
N ILE A 27 -1.81 -21.34 -3.47
CA ILE A 27 -0.42 -21.20 -3.01
C ILE A 27 -0.38 -21.04 -1.49
N ALA A 28 -1.18 -20.14 -0.93
CA ALA A 28 -1.25 -19.94 0.51
C ALA A 28 -1.71 -21.22 1.24
N TYR A 29 -2.68 -21.94 0.69
CA TYR A 29 -3.19 -23.18 1.25
C TYR A 29 -2.17 -24.33 1.22
N PHE A 30 -1.43 -24.51 0.12
CA PHE A 30 -0.52 -25.65 -0.03
C PHE A 30 0.90 -25.38 0.51
N LEU A 31 1.40 -24.14 0.39
CA LEU A 31 2.77 -23.80 0.79
C LEU A 31 2.86 -23.24 2.21
N TRP A 32 1.87 -22.44 2.62
CA TRP A 32 1.96 -21.71 3.89
C TRP A 32 1.08 -22.30 4.98
N LEU A 33 -0.18 -22.64 4.70
CA LEU A 33 -1.13 -23.01 5.74
C LEU A 33 -0.68 -24.21 6.62
N PRO A 34 -0.12 -25.31 6.09
CA PRO A 34 0.32 -26.44 6.91
C PRO A 34 1.49 -26.04 7.83
N ASN A 35 2.46 -25.32 7.28
CA ASN A 35 3.63 -24.83 8.02
C ASN A 35 3.22 -23.79 9.07
N LEU A 36 2.33 -22.87 8.71
CA LEU A 36 1.81 -21.84 9.59
C LEU A 36 1.07 -22.47 10.78
N ILE A 37 0.16 -23.41 10.51
CA ILE A 37 -0.55 -24.14 11.58
C ILE A 37 0.44 -24.84 12.50
N HIS A 38 1.40 -25.57 11.93
CA HIS A 38 2.43 -26.28 12.71
C HIS A 38 3.25 -25.32 13.58
N GLU A 39 3.67 -24.19 13.03
CA GLU A 39 4.49 -23.21 13.74
C GLU A 39 3.70 -22.42 14.80
N PHE A 40 2.41 -22.15 14.58
CA PHE A 40 1.53 -21.58 15.60
C PHE A 40 1.27 -22.56 16.75
N TYR A 41 1.18 -23.88 16.47
CA TYR A 41 1.10 -24.89 17.53
C TYR A 41 2.38 -25.00 18.36
N GLN A 42 3.54 -24.70 17.77
CA GLN A 42 4.83 -24.68 18.48
C GLN A 42 5.17 -23.33 19.11
N ALA A 43 4.46 -22.27 18.72
CA ALA A 43 4.67 -20.94 19.28
C ALA A 43 4.20 -20.89 20.73
N PRO A 44 4.78 -19.99 21.56
CA PRO A 44 4.27 -19.76 22.91
C PRO A 44 2.76 -19.47 22.90
N PRO A 45 1.98 -19.99 23.87
CA PRO A 45 0.51 -19.85 23.87
C PRO A 45 0.02 -18.41 23.76
N TYR A 46 0.79 -17.45 24.28
CA TYR A 46 0.45 -16.04 24.25
C TYR A 46 0.36 -15.47 22.82
N ILE A 47 1.02 -16.07 21.82
CA ILE A 47 1.00 -15.58 20.43
C ILE A 47 -0.40 -15.67 19.83
N LEU A 48 -1.10 -16.79 20.06
CA LEU A 48 -2.46 -16.96 19.58
C LEU A 48 -3.43 -16.02 20.30
N GLU A 49 -3.25 -15.84 21.61
CA GLU A 49 -4.06 -14.90 22.40
C GLU A 49 -3.79 -13.45 21.98
N MET A 50 -2.54 -13.10 21.70
CA MET A 50 -2.17 -11.79 21.13
C MET A 50 -2.84 -11.55 19.79
N LEU A 51 -2.90 -12.55 18.90
CA LEU A 51 -3.60 -12.43 17.61
C LEU A 51 -5.11 -12.21 17.79
N LYS A 52 -5.75 -13.01 18.64
CA LYS A 52 -7.18 -12.86 18.96
C LYS A 52 -7.45 -11.48 19.59
N SER A 53 -6.61 -11.07 20.52
CA SER A 53 -6.70 -9.79 21.22
C SER A 53 -6.51 -8.62 20.25
N ALA A 54 -5.50 -8.67 19.39
CA ALA A 54 -5.30 -7.66 18.35
C ALA A 54 -6.50 -7.59 17.39
N ALA A 55 -7.03 -8.74 16.95
CA ALA A 55 -8.21 -8.78 16.11
C ALA A 55 -9.44 -8.14 16.81
N LEU A 56 -9.67 -8.49 18.07
CA LEU A 56 -10.83 -8.04 18.86
C LEU A 56 -10.77 -6.56 19.24
N TYR A 57 -9.60 -6.06 19.63
CA TYR A 57 -9.45 -4.72 20.19
C TYR A 57 -8.95 -3.68 19.20
N THR A 58 -8.52 -4.09 17.99
CA THR A 58 -8.06 -3.14 16.97
C THR A 58 -8.76 -3.33 15.64
N TYR A 59 -8.68 -4.51 15.02
CA TYR A 59 -9.23 -4.76 13.69
C TYR A 59 -10.77 -4.66 13.65
N ILE A 60 -11.47 -5.41 14.50
CA ILE A 60 -12.95 -5.39 14.55
C ILE A 60 -13.48 -3.98 14.84
N PRO A 61 -12.96 -3.23 15.82
CA PRO A 61 -13.37 -1.84 16.05
C PRO A 61 -13.19 -0.93 14.84
N PHE A 62 -12.08 -1.04 14.10
CA PHE A 62 -11.89 -0.25 12.88
C PHE A 62 -12.87 -0.66 11.77
N VAL A 63 -13.17 -1.95 11.61
CA VAL A 63 -14.18 -2.42 10.64
C VAL A 63 -15.54 -1.85 11.00
N LEU A 64 -15.95 -1.95 12.27
CA LEU A 64 -17.22 -1.40 12.75
C LEU A 64 -17.25 0.13 12.58
N TRP A 65 -16.16 0.82 12.87
CA TRP A 65 -16.04 2.27 12.68
C TRP A 65 -16.25 2.67 11.22
N CYS A 66 -15.52 2.05 10.30
CA CYS A 66 -15.64 2.34 8.87
C CYS A 66 -17.02 2.03 8.34
N PHE A 67 -17.60 0.90 8.74
CA PHE A 67 -18.91 0.48 8.27
C PHE A 67 -20.05 1.34 8.82
N ILE A 68 -20.09 1.54 10.15
CA ILE A 68 -21.15 2.33 10.79
C ILE A 68 -21.11 3.78 10.30
N LEU A 69 -19.92 4.39 10.25
CA LEU A 69 -19.79 5.76 9.73
C LEU A 69 -19.98 5.84 8.23
N GLY A 70 -19.54 4.83 7.48
CA GLY A 70 -19.72 4.74 6.02
C GLY A 70 -21.20 4.75 5.66
N GLU A 71 -22.00 3.90 6.29
CA GLU A 71 -23.46 3.86 6.13
C GLU A 71 -24.15 5.12 6.66
N ALA A 72 -23.73 5.64 7.83
CA ALA A 72 -24.34 6.85 8.40
C ALA A 72 -24.06 8.11 7.58
N THR A 73 -22.92 8.18 6.88
CA THR A 73 -22.51 9.34 6.08
C THR A 73 -22.66 9.16 4.58
N MET A 74 -23.01 7.96 4.12
CA MET A 74 -23.02 7.57 2.71
C MET A 74 -21.66 7.87 2.03
N ASN A 75 -20.56 7.69 2.76
CA ASN A 75 -19.20 7.97 2.29
C ASN A 75 -18.31 6.75 2.49
N LEU A 76 -17.92 6.11 1.38
CA LEU A 76 -17.08 4.92 1.37
C LEU A 76 -15.63 5.17 1.79
N SER A 77 -15.17 6.42 1.75
CA SER A 77 -13.80 6.81 2.04
C SER A 77 -13.48 6.91 3.53
N GLN A 78 -14.29 6.33 4.43
CA GLN A 78 -13.91 6.25 5.85
C GLN A 78 -12.66 5.40 6.06
N VAL A 79 -12.47 4.35 5.26
CA VAL A 79 -11.24 3.54 5.28
C VAL A 79 -10.03 4.38 4.92
N ASP A 80 -10.14 5.25 3.91
CA ASP A 80 -9.05 6.14 3.50
C ASP A 80 -8.58 7.04 4.65
N LYS A 81 -9.48 7.47 5.54
CA LYS A 81 -9.17 8.33 6.70
C LYS A 81 -8.38 7.62 7.78
N ILE A 82 -8.61 6.31 7.96
CA ILE A 82 -7.94 5.50 8.98
C ILE A 82 -6.81 4.64 8.40
N TRP A 83 -6.60 4.66 7.09
CA TRP A 83 -5.55 3.91 6.41
C TRP A 83 -4.16 4.20 6.99
N SER A 84 -3.88 5.47 7.28
CA SER A 84 -2.60 5.90 7.86
C SER A 84 -2.49 5.67 9.37
N LEU A 85 -3.61 5.42 10.05
CA LEU A 85 -3.68 5.21 11.50
C LEU A 85 -3.66 3.74 11.88
N SER A 86 -4.26 2.89 11.04
CA SER A 86 -4.49 1.49 11.39
C SER A 86 -3.21 0.67 11.51
N PRO A 87 -2.24 0.70 10.56
CA PRO A 87 -1.02 -0.06 10.74
C PRO A 87 -0.20 0.35 11.96
N PRO A 88 0.02 1.66 12.27
CA PRO A 88 0.65 2.06 13.53
C PRO A 88 -0.07 1.51 14.77
N THR A 89 -1.40 1.62 14.84
CA THR A 89 -2.18 1.10 15.96
C THR A 89 -1.97 -0.41 16.13
N PHE A 90 -2.02 -1.17 15.03
CA PHE A 90 -1.81 -2.62 15.07
C PHE A 90 -0.39 -2.99 15.52
N CYS A 91 0.63 -2.33 14.97
CA CYS A 91 2.03 -2.58 15.34
C CYS A 91 2.31 -2.27 16.81
N TRP A 92 1.83 -1.13 17.31
CA TRP A 92 1.99 -0.75 18.71
C TRP A 92 1.18 -1.64 19.66
N TYR A 93 -0.01 -2.08 19.27
CA TYR A 93 -0.79 -3.03 20.07
C TYR A 93 -0.06 -4.36 20.24
N ILE A 94 0.48 -4.92 19.15
CA ILE A 94 1.29 -6.14 19.18
C ILE A 94 2.55 -5.93 20.04
N THR A 95 3.24 -4.81 19.86
CA THR A 95 4.45 -4.46 20.62
C THR A 95 4.18 -4.35 22.13
N TRP A 96 3.08 -3.70 22.50
CA TRP A 96 2.64 -3.59 23.88
C TRP A 96 2.24 -4.95 24.47
N TYR A 97 1.49 -5.76 23.71
CA TYR A 97 1.07 -7.08 24.16
C TYR A 97 2.29 -7.99 24.39
N ASP A 98 3.26 -7.98 23.48
CA ASP A 98 4.53 -8.71 23.65
C ASP A 98 5.26 -8.26 24.92
N ALA A 99 5.38 -6.95 25.16
CA ALA A 99 6.02 -6.42 26.37
C ALA A 99 5.25 -6.84 27.64
N LYS A 100 3.92 -6.82 27.62
CA LYS A 100 3.08 -7.24 28.73
C LYS A 100 3.34 -8.70 29.14
N GLU A 101 3.52 -9.60 28.17
CA GLU A 101 3.83 -11.02 28.42
C GLU A 101 5.28 -11.24 28.87
N HIS A 102 6.13 -10.20 28.81
CA HIS A 102 7.53 -10.21 29.21
C HIS A 102 7.83 -9.18 30.31
N ASP A 103 6.97 -9.09 31.32
CA ASP A 103 7.14 -8.22 32.50
C ASP A 103 7.38 -6.73 32.15
N MET A 104 6.68 -6.27 31.11
CA MET A 104 6.80 -4.92 30.55
C MET A 104 8.16 -4.60 29.92
N THR A 105 8.93 -5.64 29.56
CA THR A 105 10.20 -5.51 28.83
C THR A 105 9.93 -5.37 27.34
N PHE A 106 10.19 -4.18 26.80
CA PHE A 106 9.98 -3.92 25.38
C PHE A 106 11.05 -4.57 24.51
N ASN A 107 10.62 -5.30 23.48
CA ASN A 107 11.49 -5.78 22.43
C ASN A 107 11.89 -4.62 21.49
N TYR A 108 13.18 -4.29 21.44
CA TYR A 108 13.70 -3.14 20.69
C TYR A 108 13.43 -3.24 19.20
N LYS A 109 13.42 -4.45 18.63
CA LYS A 109 13.06 -4.69 17.22
C LYS A 109 11.61 -4.32 16.95
N LEU A 110 10.69 -4.72 17.81
CA LEU A 110 9.25 -4.44 17.68
C LEU A 110 8.96 -2.94 17.84
N VAL A 111 9.61 -2.30 18.82
CA VAL A 111 9.56 -0.84 19.00
C VAL A 111 10.08 -0.13 17.76
N TYR A 112 11.23 -0.54 17.22
CA TYR A 112 11.81 0.04 16.03
C TYR A 112 10.89 -0.08 14.81
N MET A 113 10.33 -1.26 14.57
CA MET A 113 9.34 -1.51 13.52
C MET A 113 8.10 -0.63 13.68
N SER A 114 7.56 -0.53 14.90
CA SER A 114 6.39 0.30 15.21
C SER A 114 6.66 1.79 15.00
N CYS A 115 7.84 2.28 15.38
CA CYS A 115 8.29 3.65 15.10
C CYS A 115 8.38 3.94 13.59
N LEU A 116 8.95 3.01 12.80
CA LEU A 116 9.03 3.17 11.34
C LEU A 116 7.64 3.29 10.71
N VAL A 117 6.70 2.43 11.13
CA VAL A 117 5.32 2.48 10.66
C VAL A 117 4.60 3.74 11.15
N SER A 118 4.88 4.23 12.36
CA SER A 118 4.37 5.52 12.84
C SER A 118 4.88 6.70 12.01
N ILE A 119 6.14 6.70 11.58
CA ILE A 119 6.68 7.74 10.69
C ILE A 119 5.96 7.71 9.34
N TRP A 120 5.78 6.51 8.76
CA TRP A 120 4.99 6.32 7.54
C TRP A 120 3.53 6.83 7.72
N GLY A 121 2.87 6.44 8.81
CA GLY A 121 1.49 6.83 9.11
C GLY A 121 1.33 8.33 9.32
N ALA A 122 2.24 8.97 10.06
CA ALA A 122 2.26 10.42 10.25
C ALA A 122 2.44 11.16 8.92
N ARG A 123 3.36 10.68 8.07
CA ARG A 123 3.60 11.22 6.73
C ARG A 123 2.36 11.12 5.85
N LEU A 124 1.70 9.96 5.81
CA LEU A 124 0.51 9.75 4.99
C LEU A 124 -0.67 10.58 5.50
N THR A 125 -0.86 10.65 6.82
CA THR A 125 -1.85 11.51 7.48
C THR A 125 -1.66 12.97 7.09
N TYR A 126 -0.42 13.47 7.13
CA TYR A 126 -0.11 14.84 6.72
C TYR A 126 -0.40 15.09 5.23
N GLN A 127 -0.09 14.12 4.36
CA GLN A 127 -0.41 14.24 2.93
C GLN A 127 -1.91 14.25 2.66
N PHE A 128 -2.67 13.40 3.36
CA PHE A 128 -4.12 13.35 3.24
C PHE A 128 -4.77 14.64 3.77
N TYR A 129 -4.26 15.17 4.89
CA TYR A 129 -4.64 16.50 5.41
C TYR A 129 -4.45 17.60 4.38
N LYS A 130 -3.27 17.69 3.75
CA LYS A 130 -2.97 18.70 2.71
C LYS A 130 -3.88 18.61 1.48
N LYS A 131 -4.44 17.44 1.19
CA LYS A 131 -5.42 17.24 0.10
C LYS A 131 -6.86 17.59 0.52
N GLY A 132 -7.09 17.97 1.78
CA GLY A 132 -8.42 18.27 2.32
C GLY A 132 -9.19 17.04 2.81
N GLY A 133 -8.52 15.90 2.99
CA GLY A 133 -9.15 14.63 3.38
C GLY A 133 -9.66 14.59 4.83
N TYR A 134 -9.17 15.49 5.69
CA TYR A 134 -9.68 15.69 7.05
C TYR A 134 -10.44 17.01 7.16
N SER A 135 -11.64 16.95 7.73
CA SER A 135 -12.45 18.10 8.09
C SER A 135 -12.74 18.12 9.59
N ILE A 136 -13.09 19.30 10.13
CA ILE A 136 -13.45 19.49 11.56
C ILE A 136 -14.49 18.46 12.03
N ARG A 137 -15.47 18.16 11.18
CA ARG A 137 -16.30 16.97 11.34
C ARG A 137 -15.53 15.80 10.73
N PHE A 138 -14.90 14.96 11.55
CA PHE A 138 -14.03 13.89 11.06
C PHE A 138 -14.73 12.89 10.11
N TRP A 139 -16.06 12.81 10.17
CA TRP A 139 -16.89 11.94 9.34
C TRP A 139 -17.27 12.54 7.98
N THR A 140 -17.14 13.85 7.76
CA THR A 140 -17.41 14.50 6.45
C THR A 140 -16.18 14.51 5.53
N GLY A 141 -16.36 14.70 4.22
CA GLY A 141 -15.28 14.72 3.22
C GLY A 141 -15.78 14.37 1.81
N GLU A 142 -14.99 14.63 0.78
CA GLU A 142 -15.28 14.20 -0.60
C GLU A 142 -14.95 12.72 -0.78
N GLU A 143 -15.85 11.96 -1.42
CA GLU A 143 -15.62 10.56 -1.81
C GLU A 143 -14.54 10.50 -2.91
N ASP A 144 -13.71 9.45 -2.90
CA ASP A 144 -12.76 9.24 -3.99
C ASP A 144 -13.47 9.13 -5.35
N TYR A 145 -13.08 9.99 -6.29
CA TYR A 145 -13.66 10.08 -7.64
C TYR A 145 -13.63 8.75 -8.41
N ARG A 146 -12.74 7.81 -8.04
CA ARG A 146 -12.64 6.49 -8.65
C ARG A 146 -13.90 5.64 -8.40
N TRP A 147 -14.59 5.82 -7.26
CA TRP A 147 -15.80 5.06 -6.95
C TRP A 147 -16.94 5.34 -7.92
N GLU A 148 -17.05 6.57 -8.41
CA GLU A 148 -18.00 6.90 -9.47
C GLU A 148 -17.71 6.12 -10.77
N THR A 149 -16.43 6.01 -11.13
CA THR A 149 -16.02 5.26 -12.32
C THR A 149 -16.24 3.76 -12.15
N VAL A 150 -15.99 3.22 -10.94
CA VAL A 150 -16.26 1.80 -10.61
C VAL A 150 -17.75 1.50 -10.73
N ARG A 151 -18.63 2.34 -10.17
CA ARG A 151 -20.10 2.19 -10.29
C ARG A 151 -20.57 2.22 -11.75
N ARG A 152 -19.96 3.09 -12.58
CA ARG A 152 -20.26 3.15 -14.02
C ARG A 152 -19.78 1.90 -14.77
N ARG A 153 -18.62 1.33 -14.41
CA ARG A 153 -18.05 0.14 -15.07
C ARG A 153 -18.69 -1.18 -14.61
N LEU A 154 -19.27 -1.23 -13.42
CA LEU A 154 -19.91 -2.42 -12.85
C LEU A 154 -21.37 -2.13 -12.47
N PRO A 155 -22.32 -2.21 -13.44
CA PRO A 155 -23.73 -1.88 -13.21
C PRO A 155 -24.41 -2.70 -12.10
N ILE A 156 -23.88 -3.88 -11.77
CA ILE A 156 -24.37 -4.71 -10.66
C ILE A 156 -24.25 -4.01 -9.30
N LEU A 157 -23.28 -3.10 -9.15
CA LEU A 157 -23.07 -2.29 -7.95
C LEU A 157 -24.08 -1.13 -7.82
N ASN A 158 -24.96 -0.91 -8.81
CA ASN A 158 -26.04 0.08 -8.68
C ASN A 158 -27.21 -0.45 -7.83
N ASN A 159 -27.29 -1.76 -7.59
CA ASN A 159 -28.26 -2.31 -6.65
C ASN A 159 -27.79 -2.03 -5.21
N ARG A 160 -28.64 -1.36 -4.42
CA ARG A 160 -28.33 -0.97 -3.03
C ARG A 160 -27.88 -2.14 -2.15
N PHE A 161 -28.50 -3.31 -2.27
CA PHE A 161 -28.15 -4.46 -1.45
C PHE A 161 -26.78 -5.06 -1.86
N VAL A 162 -26.52 -5.13 -3.17
CA VAL A 162 -25.20 -5.59 -3.67
C VAL A 162 -24.11 -4.59 -3.27
N PHE A 163 -24.40 -3.29 -3.36
CA PHE A 163 -23.48 -2.24 -2.96
C PHE A 163 -23.18 -2.28 -1.46
N PHE A 164 -24.20 -2.49 -0.62
CA PHE A 164 -24.04 -2.70 0.81
C PHE A 164 -23.13 -3.89 1.14
N LEU A 165 -23.33 -5.05 0.49
CA LEU A 165 -22.48 -6.22 0.68
C LEU A 165 -21.05 -5.97 0.18
N PHE A 166 -20.90 -5.21 -0.91
CA PHE A 166 -19.62 -4.83 -1.46
C PHE A 166 -18.87 -3.85 -0.54
N ASP A 167 -19.55 -2.86 0.04
CA ASP A 167 -18.97 -1.93 1.01
C ASP A 167 -18.51 -2.67 2.27
N LEU A 168 -19.41 -3.44 2.89
CA LEU A 168 -19.06 -4.22 4.08
C LEU A 168 -17.91 -5.20 3.80
N GLY A 169 -18.01 -5.98 2.72
CA GLY A 169 -17.05 -7.05 2.42
C GLY A 169 -15.72 -6.55 1.86
N PHE A 170 -15.74 -5.77 0.78
CA PHE A 170 -14.51 -5.37 0.09
C PHE A 170 -13.89 -4.09 0.67
N ILE A 171 -14.70 -3.08 0.99
CA ILE A 171 -14.17 -1.79 1.44
C ILE A 171 -13.79 -1.89 2.90
N CYS A 172 -14.74 -2.22 3.78
CA CYS A 172 -14.50 -2.25 5.21
C CYS A 172 -13.67 -3.47 5.64
N VAL A 173 -14.14 -4.69 5.38
CA VAL A 173 -13.48 -5.92 5.85
C VAL A 173 -12.15 -6.16 5.14
N TYR A 174 -12.14 -6.26 3.80
CA TYR A 174 -10.93 -6.66 3.08
C TYR A 174 -9.79 -5.63 3.16
N GLN A 175 -10.07 -4.33 3.01
CA GLN A 175 -8.98 -3.33 3.09
C GLN A 175 -8.40 -3.24 4.51
N LEU A 176 -9.21 -3.33 5.56
CA LEU A 176 -8.68 -3.37 6.92
C LEU A 176 -7.98 -4.68 7.24
N LEU A 177 -8.41 -5.80 6.65
CA LEU A 177 -7.72 -7.08 6.80
C LEU A 177 -6.35 -7.03 6.12
N LEU A 178 -6.25 -6.37 4.97
CA LEU A 178 -4.98 -6.09 4.31
C LEU A 178 -4.04 -5.29 5.22
N LEU A 179 -4.53 -4.19 5.81
CA LEU A 179 -3.76 -3.35 6.74
C LEU A 179 -3.36 -4.10 8.02
N PHE A 180 -4.23 -4.97 8.51
CA PHE A 180 -3.94 -5.86 9.63
C PHE A 180 -2.85 -6.88 9.27
N THR A 181 -2.91 -7.44 8.07
CA THR A 181 -1.97 -8.47 7.59
C THR A 181 -0.58 -7.89 7.33
N ILE A 182 -0.45 -6.68 6.78
CA ILE A 182 0.86 -6.02 6.63
C ILE A 182 1.49 -5.67 8.00
N SER A 183 0.67 -5.35 9.01
CA SER A 183 1.14 -5.12 10.38
C SER A 183 1.49 -6.40 11.13
N ALA A 184 0.89 -7.54 10.78
CA ALA A 184 1.16 -8.84 11.41
C ALA A 184 2.64 -9.30 11.28
N VAL A 185 3.42 -8.66 10.41
CA VAL A 185 4.88 -8.85 10.34
C VAL A 185 5.57 -8.61 11.70
N VAL A 186 5.06 -7.67 12.52
CA VAL A 186 5.57 -7.41 13.89
C VAL A 186 5.40 -8.64 14.78
N MET A 187 4.28 -9.35 14.65
CA MET A 187 4.02 -10.59 15.39
C MET A 187 4.98 -11.70 14.94
N VAL A 188 5.21 -11.84 13.64
CA VAL A 188 6.19 -12.81 13.15
C VAL A 188 7.59 -12.49 13.67
N ALA A 189 7.95 -11.20 13.74
CA ALA A 189 9.24 -10.78 14.29
C ALA A 189 9.43 -11.21 15.75
N THR A 190 8.39 -11.16 16.60
CA THR A 190 8.52 -11.65 17.99
C THR A 190 8.63 -13.17 18.07
N ILE A 191 7.82 -13.92 17.31
CA ILE A 191 7.95 -15.39 17.24
C ILE A 191 9.38 -15.79 16.86
N MET A 192 10.01 -15.05 15.96
CA MET A 192 11.40 -15.31 15.56
C MET A 192 12.41 -14.96 16.65
N VAL A 193 12.19 -13.92 17.45
CA VAL A 193 13.07 -13.58 18.58
C VAL A 193 12.95 -14.67 19.66
N ASP A 194 11.74 -15.14 19.96
CA ASP A 194 11.51 -16.19 20.94
C ASP A 194 12.14 -17.53 20.53
N LYS A 195 12.04 -17.88 19.25
CA LYS A 195 12.66 -19.10 18.70
C LYS A 195 14.18 -19.00 18.64
N ALA A 196 14.71 -17.82 18.31
CA ALA A 196 16.15 -17.57 18.29
C ALA A 196 16.61 -17.22 19.71
N ALA A 197 16.78 -18.24 20.55
CA ALA A 197 17.23 -18.09 21.95
C ALA A 197 18.53 -17.27 22.14
N GLU A 198 19.25 -16.98 21.06
CA GLU A 198 20.48 -16.18 21.02
C GLU A 198 20.27 -14.69 20.71
N LEU A 199 19.06 -14.25 20.33
CA LEU A 199 18.77 -12.84 20.00
C LEU A 199 18.27 -12.08 21.24
N PRO A 200 19.06 -11.13 21.78
CA PRO A 200 18.61 -10.32 22.92
C PRO A 200 17.45 -9.41 22.52
N ARG A 201 16.37 -9.40 23.33
CA ARG A 201 15.21 -8.50 23.15
C ARG A 201 15.57 -7.01 23.24
N ASP A 202 16.63 -6.70 23.99
CA ASP A 202 17.16 -5.36 24.25
C ASP A 202 18.24 -4.93 23.24
N SER A 203 18.30 -5.59 22.07
CA SER A 203 19.28 -5.30 21.03
C SER A 203 18.65 -5.15 19.65
N LEU A 204 19.30 -4.35 18.79
CA LEU A 204 19.00 -4.26 17.37
C LEU A 204 20.19 -4.80 16.59
N THR A 205 19.93 -5.71 15.65
CA THR A 205 20.99 -6.20 14.78
C THR A 205 21.35 -5.14 13.75
N THR A 206 22.58 -5.17 13.22
CA THR A 206 22.99 -4.31 12.10
C THR A 206 22.08 -4.49 10.89
N ILE A 207 21.58 -5.71 10.66
CA ILE A 207 20.65 -6.00 9.56
C ILE A 207 19.32 -5.29 9.77
N ASP A 208 18.79 -5.25 11.00
CA ASP A 208 17.56 -4.51 11.31
C ASP A 208 17.73 -3.00 11.06
N LEU A 209 18.88 -2.44 11.44
CA LEU A 209 19.21 -1.03 11.18
C LEU A 209 19.31 -0.73 9.68
N ILE A 210 19.88 -1.64 8.88
CA ILE A 210 19.95 -1.50 7.42
C ILE A 210 18.54 -1.52 6.83
N LYS A 211 17.70 -2.50 7.21
CA LYS A 211 16.30 -2.60 6.75
C LYS A 211 15.53 -1.32 7.06
N GLY A 212 15.61 -0.81 8.29
CA GLY A 212 14.90 0.41 8.66
C GLY A 212 15.45 1.67 7.98
N SER A 213 16.77 1.75 7.76
CA SER A 213 17.36 2.85 6.98
C SER A 213 16.87 2.87 5.53
N ILE A 214 16.77 1.70 4.89
CA ILE A 214 16.19 1.58 3.54
C ILE A 214 14.71 2.00 3.55
N MET A 215 13.93 1.57 4.55
CA MET A 215 12.53 1.96 4.69
C MET A 215 12.38 3.48 4.85
N LEU A 216 13.22 4.13 5.67
CA LEU A 216 13.22 5.59 5.83
C LEU A 216 13.58 6.32 4.54
N LEU A 217 14.56 5.82 3.78
CA LEU A 217 14.89 6.36 2.47
C LEU A 217 13.70 6.26 1.51
N LEU A 218 12.97 5.14 1.51
CA LEU A 218 11.77 4.97 0.69
C LEU A 218 10.64 5.91 1.12
N ILE A 219 10.39 6.07 2.43
CA ILE A 219 9.42 7.05 2.95
C ILE A 219 9.79 8.47 2.52
N TYR A 220 11.09 8.81 2.53
CA TYR A 220 11.57 10.09 2.05
C TYR A 220 11.32 10.26 0.53
N LEU A 221 11.67 9.27 -0.29
CA LEU A 221 11.43 9.29 -1.74
C LEU A 221 9.94 9.43 -2.07
N GLU A 222 9.09 8.71 -1.34
CA GLU A 222 7.64 8.83 -1.47
C GLU A 222 7.19 10.26 -1.14
N THR A 223 7.69 10.84 -0.05
CA THR A 223 7.38 12.22 0.39
C THR A 223 7.80 13.26 -0.65
N VAL A 224 8.98 13.10 -1.25
CA VAL A 224 9.46 13.95 -2.34
C VAL A 224 8.58 13.81 -3.57
N SER A 225 8.23 12.58 -3.95
CA SER A 225 7.36 12.31 -5.10
C SER A 225 5.99 12.97 -4.96
N ASP A 226 5.33 12.81 -3.81
CA ASP A 226 4.04 13.45 -3.57
C ASP A 226 4.15 14.98 -3.51
N SER A 227 5.23 15.51 -2.95
CA SER A 227 5.46 16.97 -2.92
C SER A 227 5.63 17.53 -4.33
N HIS A 228 6.40 16.87 -5.20
CA HIS A 228 6.52 17.26 -6.61
C HIS A 228 5.17 17.23 -7.33
N GLN A 229 4.37 16.19 -7.10
CA GLN A 229 3.02 16.10 -7.67
C GLN A 229 2.12 17.23 -7.17
N GLN A 230 2.14 17.50 -5.86
CA GLN A 230 1.32 18.55 -5.25
C GLN A 230 1.68 19.94 -5.80
N VAL A 231 2.97 20.27 -5.85
CA VAL A 231 3.44 21.55 -6.40
C VAL A 231 2.97 21.73 -7.85
N PHE A 232 3.11 20.68 -8.67
CA PHE A 232 2.64 20.72 -10.06
C PHE A 232 1.13 20.98 -10.15
N GLN A 233 0.32 20.28 -9.36
CA GLN A 233 -1.14 20.44 -9.40
C GLN A 233 -1.57 21.83 -8.90
N LEU A 234 -0.98 22.31 -7.79
CA LEU A 234 -1.29 23.63 -7.24
C LEU A 234 -1.01 24.74 -8.25
N GLU A 235 0.16 24.71 -8.91
CA GLU A 235 0.53 25.71 -9.91
C GLU A 235 -0.35 25.61 -11.16
N LYS A 236 -0.64 24.39 -11.65
CA LYS A 236 -1.56 24.18 -12.77
C LYS A 236 -2.93 24.81 -12.49
N TYR A 237 -3.52 24.53 -11.32
CA TYR A 237 -4.83 25.07 -10.96
C TYR A 237 -4.80 26.57 -10.67
N ARG A 238 -3.69 27.11 -10.14
CA ARG A 238 -3.48 28.56 -9.99
C ARG A 238 -3.52 29.26 -11.35
N ARG A 239 -2.77 28.77 -12.34
CA ARG A 239 -2.76 29.31 -13.70
C ARG A 239 -4.14 29.28 -14.35
N ILE A 240 -4.88 28.16 -14.21
CA ILE A 240 -6.25 28.06 -14.71
C ILE A 240 -7.16 29.12 -14.08
N ARG A 241 -7.11 29.32 -12.76
CA ARG A 241 -7.92 30.33 -12.06
C ARG A 241 -7.59 31.76 -12.49
N GLU A 242 -6.30 32.05 -12.65
CA GLU A 242 -5.80 33.37 -13.05
C GLU A 242 -5.81 33.58 -14.58
N LYS A 243 -6.26 32.59 -15.35
CA LYS A 243 -6.25 32.60 -16.82
C LYS A 243 -4.85 32.83 -17.42
N ILE A 244 -3.80 32.40 -16.71
CA ILE A 244 -2.43 32.39 -17.21
C ILE A 244 -2.28 31.20 -18.17
N PRO A 245 -1.65 31.38 -19.35
CA PRO A 245 -1.37 30.28 -20.26
C PRO A 245 -0.64 29.11 -19.57
N LEU A 246 -1.06 27.89 -19.89
CA LEU A 246 -0.40 26.67 -19.40
C LEU A 246 0.84 26.35 -20.22
N GLU A 247 0.81 26.76 -21.49
CA GLU A 247 1.88 26.66 -22.46
C GLU A 247 3.11 27.50 -22.07
N CYS A 248 4.24 27.22 -22.72
CA CYS A 248 5.50 27.97 -22.55
C CYS A 248 6.14 27.87 -21.15
N SER A 249 5.71 26.91 -20.32
CA SER A 249 6.40 26.56 -19.09
C SER A 249 7.38 25.40 -19.32
N THR A 250 8.55 25.47 -18.70
CA THR A 250 9.51 24.34 -18.61
C THR A 250 8.92 23.09 -17.96
N ASN A 251 7.84 23.24 -17.18
CA ASN A 251 7.17 22.13 -16.51
C ASN A 251 6.05 21.50 -17.35
N HIS A 252 5.74 22.02 -18.54
CA HIS A 252 4.73 21.47 -19.45
C HIS A 252 3.33 21.30 -18.82
N TYR A 253 2.80 22.35 -18.17
CA TYR A 253 1.51 22.29 -17.50
C TYR A 253 0.34 21.98 -18.45
N GLU A 254 0.48 22.29 -19.74
CA GLU A 254 -0.47 21.96 -20.81
C GLU A 254 -0.71 20.45 -20.95
N SER A 255 0.25 19.62 -20.53
CA SER A 255 0.09 18.16 -20.52
C SER A 255 -0.97 17.71 -19.51
N GLY A 256 -1.23 18.51 -18.46
CA GLY A 256 -2.23 18.22 -17.43
C GLY A 256 -1.77 17.26 -16.32
N PHE A 257 -0.62 16.59 -16.50
CA PHE A 257 0.02 15.67 -15.56
C PHE A 257 1.52 15.96 -15.45
N ASN A 258 2.12 15.59 -14.30
CA ASN A 258 3.53 15.85 -14.06
C ASN A 258 4.43 14.86 -14.82
N THR A 259 5.43 15.39 -15.50
CA THR A 259 6.44 14.61 -16.25
C THR A 259 7.87 15.02 -15.87
N ASN A 260 8.02 15.81 -14.81
CA ASN A 260 9.29 16.38 -14.35
C ASN A 260 9.82 15.66 -13.10
N GLY A 261 11.12 15.79 -12.85
CA GLY A 261 11.77 15.19 -11.69
C GLY A 261 11.64 13.67 -11.69
N LEU A 262 11.18 13.09 -10.58
CA LEU A 262 10.96 11.64 -10.44
C LEU A 262 9.95 11.09 -11.48
N PHE A 263 9.00 11.92 -11.92
CA PHE A 263 8.01 11.54 -12.92
C PHE A 263 8.62 11.34 -14.33
N ALA A 264 9.84 11.80 -14.57
CA ALA A 264 10.55 11.47 -15.82
C ALA A 264 11.07 10.01 -15.85
N TYR A 265 11.21 9.36 -14.70
CA TYR A 265 11.76 8.00 -14.55
C TYR A 265 10.69 6.96 -14.22
N SER A 266 9.59 7.39 -13.61
CA SER A 266 8.49 6.53 -13.20
C SER A 266 7.19 7.30 -13.29
N ARG A 267 6.16 6.72 -13.89
CA ARG A 267 4.84 7.37 -13.94
C ARG A 267 4.19 7.49 -12.57
N HIS A 268 4.53 6.59 -11.65
CA HIS A 268 4.01 6.56 -10.27
C HIS A 268 5.15 6.33 -9.26
N PRO A 269 6.05 7.32 -9.05
CA PRO A 269 7.22 7.16 -8.18
C PRO A 269 6.84 6.98 -6.70
N ASN A 270 5.74 7.59 -6.26
CA ASN A 270 5.17 7.38 -4.93
C ASN A 270 4.61 5.97 -4.76
N PHE A 271 3.93 5.42 -5.77
CA PHE A 271 3.34 4.08 -5.67
C PHE A 271 4.39 2.98 -5.59
N ILE A 272 5.51 3.11 -6.31
CA ILE A 272 6.61 2.16 -6.17
C ILE A 272 7.27 2.28 -4.79
N ALA A 273 7.49 3.50 -4.29
CA ALA A 273 8.06 3.70 -2.97
C ALA A 273 7.16 3.07 -1.89
N GLU A 274 5.85 3.28 -1.95
CA GLU A 274 4.86 2.66 -1.05
C GLU A 274 4.93 1.12 -1.10
N GLN A 275 4.90 0.52 -2.29
CA GLN A 275 5.03 -0.94 -2.42
C GLN A 275 6.34 -1.47 -1.84
N LEU A 276 7.46 -0.78 -2.08
CA LEU A 276 8.77 -1.17 -1.55
C LEU A 276 8.88 -0.98 -0.04
N ILE A 277 8.23 0.03 0.56
CA ILE A 277 8.18 0.23 2.01
C ILE A 277 7.66 -1.05 2.69
N TRP A 278 6.56 -1.60 2.19
CA TRP A 278 5.95 -2.79 2.77
C TRP A 278 6.68 -4.09 2.44
N VAL A 279 7.39 -4.16 1.30
CA VAL A 279 8.33 -5.26 1.02
C VAL A 279 9.49 -5.23 2.01
N VAL A 280 10.10 -4.05 2.25
CA VAL A 280 11.19 -3.90 3.23
C VAL A 280 10.70 -4.17 4.65
N PHE A 281 9.48 -3.72 4.99
CA PHE A 281 8.87 -4.02 6.27
C PHE A 281 8.70 -5.54 6.46
N TYR A 282 8.19 -6.23 5.44
CA TYR A 282 8.14 -7.69 5.42
C TYR A 282 9.50 -8.35 5.69
N LEU A 283 10.62 -7.82 5.16
CA LEU A 283 11.95 -8.38 5.38
C LEU A 283 12.37 -8.41 6.86
N PHE A 284 11.74 -7.67 7.77
CA PHE A 284 11.96 -7.83 9.22
C PHE A 284 11.53 -9.21 9.75
N SER A 285 10.59 -9.88 9.08
CA SER A 285 10.21 -11.27 9.37
C SER A 285 11.25 -12.29 8.94
N VAL A 286 12.14 -11.94 8.00
CA VAL A 286 13.15 -12.84 7.45
C VAL A 286 14.39 -12.82 8.34
N THR A 287 14.72 -13.97 8.92
CA THR A 287 15.84 -14.16 9.86
C THR A 287 16.90 -15.14 9.35
N HIS A 288 16.56 -16.04 8.43
CA HIS A 288 17.51 -17.01 7.88
C HIS A 288 17.26 -17.26 6.39
N PHE A 289 18.35 -17.45 5.63
CA PHE A 289 18.32 -17.69 4.18
C PHE A 289 18.79 -19.10 3.81
N ALA A 290 18.95 -19.99 4.80
CA ALA A 290 19.95 -21.07 4.73
C ALA A 290 19.49 -22.40 4.09
N ASP A 291 18.20 -22.72 4.00
CA ASP A 291 17.75 -24.02 3.45
C ASP A 291 16.45 -23.90 2.63
N LEU A 292 16.38 -24.62 1.50
CA LEU A 292 15.16 -24.77 0.69
C LEU A 292 14.03 -25.40 1.49
N LYS A 293 14.35 -26.22 2.51
CA LYS A 293 13.35 -26.83 3.40
C LYS A 293 12.67 -25.84 4.34
N THR A 294 13.33 -24.73 4.69
CA THR A 294 12.77 -23.72 5.61
C THR A 294 12.36 -22.44 4.90
N CYS A 295 12.40 -22.40 3.57
CA CYS A 295 12.19 -21.17 2.82
C CYS A 295 10.77 -20.59 2.96
N PHE A 296 9.78 -21.46 3.18
CA PHE A 296 8.37 -21.12 3.40
C PHE A 296 7.95 -21.10 4.88
N ASN A 297 8.83 -21.48 5.81
CA ASN A 297 8.58 -21.41 7.25
C ASN A 297 8.68 -19.96 7.74
N LEU A 298 8.07 -19.63 8.87
CA LEU A 298 8.27 -18.33 9.52
C LEU A 298 9.78 -18.10 9.76
N GLY A 299 10.27 -16.92 9.39
CA GLY A 299 11.71 -16.62 9.39
C GLY A 299 12.41 -16.85 8.05
N GLY A 300 11.84 -17.65 7.16
CA GLY A 300 12.36 -17.90 5.82
C GLY A 300 12.06 -16.75 4.82
N PRO A 301 12.77 -16.71 3.68
CA PRO A 301 12.66 -15.64 2.67
C PRO A 301 11.34 -15.60 1.89
N PHE A 302 10.49 -16.63 1.99
CA PHE A 302 9.16 -16.67 1.38
C PHE A 302 8.10 -17.09 2.40
N ASN A 303 8.24 -16.63 3.65
CA ASN A 303 7.28 -16.95 4.71
C ASN A 303 5.92 -16.25 4.52
N ALA A 304 4.90 -16.75 5.22
CA ALA A 304 3.52 -16.28 5.12
C ALA A 304 3.30 -14.78 5.42
N ALA A 305 4.20 -14.12 6.14
CA ALA A 305 4.11 -12.67 6.39
C ALA A 305 4.21 -11.83 5.10
N SER A 306 4.67 -12.42 3.99
CA SER A 306 4.69 -11.74 2.69
C SER A 306 3.29 -11.52 2.11
N ILE A 307 2.25 -12.25 2.57
CA ILE A 307 0.89 -12.16 2.04
C ILE A 307 0.40 -10.71 2.00
N GLY A 308 0.59 -9.96 3.10
CA GLY A 308 0.14 -8.57 3.18
C GLY A 308 0.78 -7.69 2.10
N ALA A 309 2.12 -7.77 1.96
CA ALA A 309 2.84 -6.99 0.96
C ALA A 309 2.45 -7.38 -0.48
N VAL A 310 2.27 -8.68 -0.74
CA VAL A 310 1.83 -9.18 -2.05
C VAL A 310 0.42 -8.67 -2.39
N LEU A 311 -0.53 -8.77 -1.46
CA LEU A 311 -1.89 -8.28 -1.67
C LEU A 311 -1.93 -6.76 -1.87
N LEU A 312 -1.07 -6.02 -1.16
CA LEU A 312 -0.94 -4.58 -1.34
C LEU A 312 -0.42 -4.25 -2.74
N ILE A 313 0.62 -4.94 -3.23
CA ILE A 313 1.13 -4.79 -4.60
C ILE A 313 0.01 -5.06 -5.61
N VAL A 314 -0.75 -6.15 -5.45
CA VAL A 314 -1.87 -6.48 -6.35
C VAL A 314 -2.93 -5.37 -6.35
N LEU A 315 -3.27 -4.82 -5.18
CA LEU A 315 -4.18 -3.69 -5.04
C LEU A 315 -3.65 -2.46 -5.78
N PHE A 316 -2.36 -2.13 -5.60
CA PHE A 316 -1.71 -1.02 -6.28
C PHE A 316 -1.69 -1.20 -7.80
N LEU A 317 -1.42 -2.41 -8.30
CA LEU A 317 -1.44 -2.68 -9.74
C LEU A 317 -2.81 -2.35 -10.36
N LYS A 318 -3.90 -2.82 -9.73
CA LYS A 318 -5.27 -2.59 -10.23
C LYS A 318 -5.73 -1.15 -10.05
N SER A 319 -5.39 -0.54 -8.92
CA SER A 319 -5.62 0.89 -8.68
C SER A 319 -4.90 1.77 -9.71
N THR A 320 -3.67 1.40 -10.07
CA THR A 320 -2.88 2.11 -11.09
C THR A 320 -3.48 1.95 -12.48
N ASP A 321 -3.91 0.74 -12.87
CA ASP A 321 -4.60 0.52 -14.14
C ASP A 321 -5.81 1.46 -14.29
N LEU A 322 -6.68 1.51 -13.27
CA LEU A 322 -7.84 2.40 -13.25
C LEU A 322 -7.43 3.89 -13.35
N THR A 323 -6.40 4.29 -12.62
CA THR A 323 -5.92 5.69 -12.60
C THR A 323 -5.32 6.10 -13.94
N GLU A 324 -4.57 5.21 -14.58
CA GLU A 324 -3.99 5.44 -15.90
C GLU A 324 -5.06 5.48 -16.99
N ASP A 325 -6.09 4.63 -16.93
CA ASP A 325 -7.24 4.67 -17.85
C ASP A 325 -7.95 6.03 -17.79
N ILE A 326 -8.25 6.51 -16.58
CA ILE A 326 -8.91 7.81 -16.37
C ILE A 326 -8.02 8.93 -16.91
N SER A 327 -6.71 8.86 -16.66
CA SER A 327 -5.75 9.85 -17.14
C SER A 327 -5.62 9.85 -18.66
N ALA A 328 -5.59 8.67 -19.30
CA ALA A 328 -5.53 8.52 -20.75
C ALA A 328 -6.81 9.00 -21.46
N ALA A 329 -7.98 8.78 -20.84
CA ALA A 329 -9.24 9.30 -21.36
C ALA A 329 -9.32 10.83 -21.27
N LYS A 330 -8.67 11.43 -20.25
CA LYS A 330 -8.70 12.88 -20.00
C LYS A 330 -7.60 13.64 -20.77
N TYR A 331 -6.42 13.05 -20.91
CA TYR A 331 -5.22 13.71 -21.44
C TYR A 331 -4.64 12.90 -22.61
N PRO A 332 -4.81 13.32 -23.87
CA PRO A 332 -4.31 12.58 -25.03
C PRO A 332 -2.80 12.30 -25.01
N LEU A 333 -1.99 13.23 -24.46
CA LEU A 333 -0.54 13.06 -24.30
C LEU A 333 -0.17 11.97 -23.29
N TYR A 334 -1.08 11.57 -22.40
CA TYR A 334 -0.81 10.53 -21.41
C TYR A 334 -0.56 9.17 -22.07
N VAL A 335 -1.19 8.89 -23.22
CA VAL A 335 -0.91 7.67 -23.99
C VAL A 335 0.53 7.67 -24.52
N LYS A 336 1.07 8.84 -24.93
CA LYS A 336 2.48 8.96 -25.28
C LYS A 336 3.37 8.74 -24.05
N TYR A 337 3.00 9.30 -22.89
CA TYR A 337 3.74 9.11 -21.65
C TYR A 337 3.81 7.63 -21.23
N GLN A 338 2.71 6.89 -21.34
CA GLN A 338 2.68 5.45 -21.05
C GLN A 338 3.64 4.62 -21.91
N ARG A 339 3.92 5.08 -23.15
CA ARG A 339 4.84 4.40 -24.07
C ARG A 339 6.30 4.73 -23.82
N ASN A 340 6.60 5.91 -23.25
CA ASN A 340 7.97 6.43 -23.16
C ASN A 340 8.57 6.37 -21.75
N VAL A 341 7.77 6.30 -20.69
CA VAL A 341 8.26 6.28 -19.31
C VAL A 341 7.68 5.07 -18.60
N ALA A 342 8.47 4.29 -17.87
CA ALA A 342 8.00 3.07 -17.20
C ALA A 342 6.95 3.37 -16.11
N ARG A 343 6.03 2.42 -15.88
CA ARG A 343 4.96 2.58 -14.88
C ARG A 343 5.50 2.80 -13.46
N PHE A 344 6.42 1.94 -13.02
CA PHE A 344 6.94 1.93 -11.66
C PHE A 344 8.44 2.20 -11.60
N PHE A 345 9.25 1.61 -12.48
CA PHE A 345 10.69 1.82 -12.47
C PHE A 345 11.32 1.61 -13.85
N ASP A 346 12.07 2.60 -14.32
CA ASP A 346 12.94 2.47 -15.50
C ASP A 346 14.41 2.34 -15.04
N VAL A 347 14.86 1.09 -14.90
CA VAL A 347 16.24 0.77 -14.49
C VAL A 347 17.25 1.41 -15.45
N GLY A 348 16.97 1.39 -16.76
CA GLY A 348 17.87 1.92 -17.77
C GLY A 348 18.01 3.43 -17.69
N ALA A 349 16.90 4.15 -17.51
CA ALA A 349 16.93 5.60 -17.34
C ALA A 349 17.62 6.03 -16.05
N VAL A 350 17.38 5.33 -14.94
CA VAL A 350 18.06 5.62 -13.67
C VAL A 350 19.56 5.34 -13.77
N PHE A 351 19.95 4.22 -14.37
CA PHE A 351 21.35 3.89 -14.60
C PHE A 351 22.05 4.97 -15.44
N ARG A 352 21.47 5.35 -16.58
CA ARG A 352 22.00 6.43 -17.43
C ARG A 352 22.14 7.75 -16.68
N LYS A 353 21.21 8.08 -15.79
CA LYS A 353 21.31 9.30 -14.98
C LYS A 353 22.46 9.23 -13.97
N LEU A 354 22.55 8.15 -13.21
CA LEU A 354 23.52 8.01 -12.12
C LEU A 354 24.96 7.84 -12.64
N PHE A 355 25.14 7.07 -13.70
CA PHE A 355 26.48 6.71 -14.20
C PHE A 355 26.92 7.52 -15.41
N LEU A 356 25.99 8.03 -16.23
CA LEU A 356 26.31 8.80 -17.45
C LEU A 356 25.86 10.27 -17.37
N GLY A 357 25.20 10.70 -16.29
CA GLY A 357 24.63 12.05 -16.16
C GLY A 357 23.47 12.36 -17.10
N GLN A 358 23.02 11.38 -17.90
CA GLN A 358 22.04 11.57 -18.97
C GLN A 358 20.60 11.57 -18.42
N ASN A 359 19.83 12.59 -18.75
CA ASN A 359 18.41 12.66 -18.41
C ASN A 359 17.57 11.78 -19.37
N PRO A 360 16.38 11.31 -18.94
CA PRO A 360 15.45 10.61 -19.81
C PRO A 360 15.08 11.45 -21.05
N ASN A 361 14.93 10.80 -22.20
CA ASN A 361 14.45 11.47 -23.41
C ASN A 361 13.00 11.94 -23.19
N ARG A 362 12.76 13.22 -23.44
CA ARG A 362 11.46 13.90 -23.29
C ARG A 362 10.96 14.54 -24.58
N ASP A 363 11.56 14.21 -25.72
CA ASP A 363 11.21 14.77 -27.04
C ASP A 363 9.75 14.48 -27.40
N TRP A 364 9.16 13.40 -26.85
CA TRP A 364 7.76 13.03 -27.02
C TRP A 364 6.76 14.04 -26.40
N LEU A 365 7.22 14.97 -25.56
CA LEU A 365 6.42 16.10 -25.05
C LEU A 365 6.26 17.22 -26.08
N ILE A 366 7.20 17.30 -27.03
CA ILE A 366 7.15 18.24 -28.13
C ILE A 366 6.33 17.58 -29.25
N LYS A 367 5.45 18.36 -29.90
CA LYS A 367 4.46 17.85 -30.84
C LYS A 367 5.09 17.13 -32.03
#